data_AF-A0A845CUJ0-F1
#
_entry.id   AF-A0A845CUJ0-F1
#
_cell.length_a   1.000
_cell.length_b   1.000
_cell.length_c   1.000
_cell.angle_alpha   90.00
_cell.angle_beta   90.00
_cell.angle_gamma   90.00
#
_symmetry.space_group_name_H-M   'P 1'
#
loop_
_entity.id
_entity.type
_entity.pdbx_description
1 polymer ?
#
loop_
_entity_poly.entity_id
_entity_poly.type
_entity_poly.pdbx_seq_one_letter_code
_entity_poly.pdbx_strand_id
1 'polypeptide(L)'
;MSTETPSFNLKAVVRETGIKAETLRAWERRYGIPRPARSAGGHRIYSRRDIDTLHWLNRRRLEGLSISRAVERWQTLESEGTDPLQEHSLVPEHHFYASRWKETPQNDAGAGGGIDDQITAACAKWIAACVAYDEFEGQRILSQAFALFPVETVCLHVICQGLRQLGEEWHAARLTAQQVSFAAVQAMQRIKVLLGASPPPTRPGLVLMACPPGEHHIFGLALLQLILKRLGFGTVFLGENLTLTEMEVTLQRIQPDLVVLVSQQLRSAGNLLDMCELIYRQEVPVAFGGRIFNLSETVRRRVPGEFLGMDLLQAGGRAETLLTAPLHQSETPPLGNSFHELIASYRANLHRISACVLDSDQGSPPEWARLGRPFFSINSSMMSALRFGDLSLISLEAEWIYYFLESRGIQFKILEEYLDMGASAVRAILGSEGAPIVTMLETLHRDVSQCYSQSQYGQVQG
;
A
#
# COMPACT_ATOMS: atom_id res chain seq x y z
N MET A 1 -0.11 18.61 -24.33
CA MET A 1 0.51 18.08 -25.57
C MET A 1 -0.06 16.70 -25.81
N SER A 2 -0.54 16.39 -27.01
CA SER A 2 -1.18 15.10 -27.31
C SER A 2 -0.24 13.93 -27.00
N THR A 3 -0.70 12.95 -26.23
CA THR A 3 0.10 11.80 -25.75
C THR A 3 0.58 10.90 -26.90
N GLU A 4 -0.05 10.99 -28.07
CA GLU A 4 0.25 10.20 -29.26
C GLU A 4 1.32 10.83 -30.17
N THR A 5 1.72 12.09 -29.95
CA THR A 5 2.72 12.72 -30.83
C THR A 5 4.10 12.10 -30.59
N PRO A 6 4.75 11.48 -31.60
CA PRO A 6 6.07 10.88 -31.44
C PRO A 6 7.15 11.95 -31.30
N SER A 7 7.85 11.99 -30.17
CA SER A 7 8.88 13.00 -29.88
C SER A 7 10.14 12.45 -29.19
N PHE A 8 10.11 11.22 -28.66
CA PHE A 8 11.20 10.64 -27.89
C PHE A 8 12.07 9.72 -28.74
N ASN A 9 13.40 9.86 -28.63
CA ASN A 9 14.33 8.93 -29.28
C ASN A 9 14.59 7.68 -28.43
N LEU A 10 15.15 6.63 -29.04
CA LEU A 10 15.44 5.36 -28.34
C LEU A 10 16.30 5.52 -27.08
N LYS A 11 17.28 6.43 -27.08
CA LYS A 11 18.13 6.67 -25.90
C LYS A 11 17.33 7.26 -24.74
N ALA A 12 16.43 8.20 -25.02
CA ALA A 12 15.52 8.77 -24.03
C ALA A 12 14.61 7.68 -23.46
N VAL A 13 13.99 6.85 -24.30
CA VAL A 13 13.10 5.78 -23.85
C VAL A 13 13.81 4.74 -22.99
N VAL A 14 15.03 4.34 -23.34
CA VAL A 14 15.84 3.41 -22.51
C VAL A 14 16.14 4.01 -21.13
N ARG A 15 16.42 5.32 -21.06
CA ARG A 15 16.68 6.02 -19.80
C ARG A 15 15.44 6.13 -18.93
N GLU A 16 14.29 6.46 -19.53
CA GLU A 16 13.01 6.62 -18.82
C GLU A 16 12.43 5.28 -18.34
N THR A 17 12.48 4.25 -19.19
CA THR A 17 11.83 2.95 -18.91
C THR A 17 12.75 1.95 -18.21
N GLY A 18 14.07 2.16 -18.26
CA GLY A 18 15.08 1.21 -17.78
C GLY A 18 15.21 -0.06 -18.63
N ILE A 19 14.48 -0.17 -19.75
CA ILE A 19 14.49 -1.36 -20.61
C ILE A 19 15.60 -1.21 -21.66
N LYS A 20 16.45 -2.23 -21.80
CA LYS A 20 17.54 -2.23 -22.79
C LYS A 20 17.01 -2.09 -24.22
N ALA A 21 17.74 -1.36 -25.07
CA ALA A 21 17.37 -1.12 -26.46
C ALA A 21 17.11 -2.41 -27.27
N GLU A 22 17.86 -3.48 -27.02
CA GLU A 22 17.67 -4.78 -27.66
C GLU A 22 16.36 -5.44 -27.24
N THR A 23 15.96 -5.30 -25.97
CA THR A 23 14.71 -5.80 -25.42
C THR A 23 13.52 -5.08 -26.03
N LEU A 24 13.59 -3.74 -26.16
CA LEU A 24 12.56 -2.94 -26.85
C LEU A 24 12.37 -3.39 -28.30
N ARG A 25 13.47 -3.60 -29.03
CA ARG A 25 13.44 -4.11 -30.42
C ARG A 25 12.89 -5.53 -30.50
N ALA A 26 13.21 -6.37 -29.50
CA ALA A 26 12.71 -7.74 -29.44
C ALA A 26 11.19 -7.76 -29.19
N TRP A 27 10.68 -6.89 -28.33
CA TRP A 27 9.24 -6.81 -28.04
C TRP A 27 8.45 -6.27 -29.23
N GLU A 28 8.93 -5.21 -29.88
CA GLU A 28 8.35 -4.69 -31.12
C GLU A 28 8.30 -5.77 -32.21
N ARG A 29 9.39 -6.51 -32.41
CA ARG A 29 9.47 -7.56 -33.45
C ARG A 29 8.59 -8.77 -33.14
N ARG A 30 8.52 -9.20 -31.87
CA ARG A 30 7.83 -10.43 -31.46
C ARG A 30 6.34 -10.24 -31.22
N TYR A 31 5.96 -9.08 -30.70
CA TYR A 31 4.61 -8.82 -30.20
C TYR A 31 3.94 -7.58 -30.80
N GLY A 32 4.67 -6.81 -31.63
CA GLY A 32 4.13 -5.61 -32.28
C GLY A 32 3.88 -4.44 -31.33
N ILE A 33 4.48 -4.46 -30.13
CA ILE A 33 4.31 -3.44 -29.08
C ILE A 33 5.67 -3.13 -28.43
N PRO A 34 6.03 -1.85 -28.20
CA PRO A 34 5.31 -0.63 -28.59
C PRO A 34 5.29 -0.42 -30.11
N ARG A 35 4.54 0.57 -30.60
CA ARG A 35 4.39 0.87 -32.04
C ARG A 35 5.02 2.22 -32.40
N PRO A 36 6.35 2.37 -32.26
CA PRO A 36 7.01 3.65 -32.52
C PRO A 36 6.89 4.06 -33.99
N ALA A 37 6.74 5.37 -34.21
CA ALA A 37 6.86 5.97 -35.53
C ALA A 37 8.32 5.93 -36.03
N ARG A 38 8.52 6.20 -37.32
CA ARG A 38 9.86 6.34 -37.90
C ARG A 38 10.10 7.77 -38.37
N SER A 39 11.30 8.28 -38.10
CA SER A 39 11.79 9.54 -38.66
C SER A 39 12.00 9.41 -40.17
N ALA A 40 12.13 10.55 -40.87
CA ALA A 40 12.52 10.58 -42.28
C ALA A 40 13.86 9.84 -42.54
N GLY A 41 14.73 9.76 -41.54
CA GLY A 41 15.99 9.01 -41.57
C GLY A 41 15.88 7.56 -41.07
N GLY A 42 14.67 6.99 -40.96
CA GLY A 42 14.44 5.58 -40.62
C GLY A 42 14.63 5.21 -39.14
N HIS A 43 14.87 6.17 -38.25
CA HIS A 43 15.07 5.93 -36.81
C HIS A 43 13.74 5.88 -36.06
N ARG A 44 13.64 5.05 -35.01
CA ARG A 44 12.44 4.95 -34.17
C ARG A 44 12.24 6.22 -33.33
N ILE A 45 11.05 6.78 -33.40
CA ILE A 45 10.57 7.87 -32.57
C ILE A 45 9.34 7.38 -31.81
N TYR A 46 9.40 7.49 -30.50
CA TYR A 46 8.38 7.01 -29.57
C TYR A 46 7.50 8.18 -29.13
N SER A 47 6.21 7.92 -28.97
CA SER A 47 5.25 8.83 -28.34
C SER A 47 5.30 8.71 -26.81
N ARG A 48 4.59 9.60 -26.11
CA ARG A 48 4.43 9.45 -24.67
C ARG A 48 3.61 8.19 -24.34
N ARG A 49 2.58 7.90 -25.15
CA ARG A 49 1.78 6.67 -25.07
C ARG A 49 2.65 5.42 -25.17
N ASP A 50 3.63 5.37 -26.07
CA ASP A 50 4.56 4.24 -26.17
C ASP A 50 5.38 4.02 -24.89
N ILE A 51 5.83 5.11 -24.25
CA ILE A 51 6.57 5.05 -22.98
C ILE A 51 5.66 4.53 -21.87
N ASP A 52 4.42 5.02 -21.80
CA ASP A 52 3.45 4.58 -20.80
C ASP A 52 3.06 3.09 -21.02
N THR A 53 2.92 2.64 -22.27
CA THR A 53 2.78 1.21 -22.63
C THR A 53 3.96 0.39 -22.15
N LEU A 54 5.19 0.86 -22.34
CA LEU A 54 6.39 0.18 -21.87
C LEU A 54 6.46 0.08 -20.34
N HIS A 55 6.05 1.14 -19.64
CA HIS A 55 5.92 1.10 -18.18
C HIS A 55 4.84 0.12 -17.73
N TRP A 56 3.69 0.08 -18.39
CA TRP A 56 2.63 -0.86 -18.09
C TRP A 56 3.10 -2.31 -18.29
N LEU A 57 3.73 -2.62 -19.42
CA LEU A 57 4.27 -3.96 -19.72
C LEU A 57 5.36 -4.37 -18.72
N ASN A 58 6.29 -3.45 -18.39
CA ASN A 58 7.33 -3.74 -17.42
C ASN A 58 6.75 -3.91 -16.02
N ARG A 59 5.71 -3.16 -15.64
CA ARG A 59 5.01 -3.33 -14.36
C ARG A 59 4.34 -4.69 -14.27
N ARG A 60 3.59 -5.12 -15.29
CA ARG A 60 3.01 -6.47 -15.34
C ARG A 60 4.08 -7.56 -15.25
N ARG A 61 5.24 -7.33 -15.89
CA ARG A 61 6.40 -8.23 -15.79
C ARG A 61 6.98 -8.28 -14.38
N LEU A 62 7.08 -7.14 -13.70
CA LEU A 62 7.50 -7.06 -12.30
C LEU A 62 6.45 -7.66 -11.33
N GLU A 63 5.17 -7.69 -11.72
CA GLU A 63 4.10 -8.37 -11.00
C GLU A 63 4.08 -9.90 -11.24
N GLY A 64 5.04 -10.43 -12.01
CA GLY A 64 5.21 -11.87 -12.25
C GLY A 64 4.55 -12.40 -13.52
N LEU A 65 3.98 -11.54 -14.38
CA LEU A 65 3.52 -11.98 -15.69
C LEU A 65 4.71 -12.15 -16.65
N SER A 66 4.70 -13.20 -17.46
CA SER A 66 5.59 -13.26 -18.61
C SER A 66 5.24 -12.13 -19.59
N ILE A 67 6.24 -11.64 -20.33
CA ILE A 67 6.01 -10.55 -21.30
C ILE A 67 4.96 -10.92 -22.35
N SER A 68 4.90 -12.19 -22.77
CA SER A 68 3.89 -12.66 -23.72
C SER A 68 2.48 -12.54 -23.14
N ARG A 69 2.29 -12.87 -21.86
CA ARG A 69 0.99 -12.80 -21.18
C ARG A 69 0.59 -11.38 -20.84
N ALA A 70 1.56 -10.51 -20.53
CA ALA A 70 1.32 -9.09 -20.40
C ALA A 70 0.84 -8.48 -21.73
N VAL A 71 1.46 -8.84 -22.86
CA VAL A 71 1.03 -8.36 -24.18
C VAL A 71 -0.32 -8.94 -24.59
N GLU A 72 -0.58 -10.23 -24.33
CA GLU A 72 -1.90 -10.82 -24.56
C GLU A 72 -2.99 -10.05 -23.83
N ARG A 73 -2.78 -9.76 -22.53
CA ARG A 73 -3.71 -8.95 -21.73
C ARG A 73 -3.90 -7.53 -22.28
N TRP A 74 -2.83 -6.89 -22.76
CA TRP A 74 -2.91 -5.59 -23.43
C TRP A 74 -3.81 -5.65 -24.66
N GLN A 75 -3.62 -6.67 -25.50
CA GLN A 75 -4.40 -6.85 -26.73
C GLN A 75 -5.87 -7.19 -26.45
N THR A 76 -6.16 -7.97 -25.41
CA THR A 76 -7.53 -8.24 -24.96
C THR A 76 -8.23 -6.93 -24.57
N LEU A 77 -7.61 -6.10 -23.74
CA LEU A 77 -8.17 -4.82 -23.32
C LEU A 77 -8.42 -3.87 -24.50
N GLU A 78 -7.47 -3.78 -25.45
CA GLU A 78 -7.66 -3.02 -26.69
C GLU A 78 -8.84 -3.55 -27.53
N SER A 79 -9.03 -4.87 -27.60
CA SER A 79 -10.13 -5.49 -28.35
C SER A 79 -11.50 -5.28 -27.69
N GLU A 80 -11.53 -5.14 -26.37
CA GLU A 80 -12.71 -4.82 -25.57
C GLU A 80 -13.04 -3.31 -25.58
N GLY A 81 -12.26 -2.50 -26.31
CA GLY A 81 -12.44 -1.05 -26.40
C GLY A 81 -12.02 -0.28 -25.15
N THR A 82 -11.34 -0.94 -24.21
CA THR A 82 -10.84 -0.33 -22.97
C THR A 82 -9.39 0.08 -23.16
N ASP A 83 -9.06 1.35 -22.94
CA ASP A 83 -7.66 1.79 -23.01
C ASP A 83 -6.88 1.20 -21.82
N PRO A 84 -5.87 0.33 -22.04
CA PRO A 84 -5.09 -0.27 -20.94
C PRO A 84 -4.35 0.76 -20.08
N LEU A 85 -4.15 1.98 -20.61
CA LEU A 85 -3.56 3.09 -19.86
C LEU A 85 -4.60 3.87 -19.04
N GLN A 86 -5.89 3.68 -19.29
CA GLN A 86 -6.99 4.23 -18.50
C GLN A 86 -7.43 3.31 -17.35
N GLU A 87 -6.79 2.15 -17.17
CA GLU A 87 -6.97 1.25 -16.01
C GLU A 87 -6.64 1.93 -14.64
N HIS A 88 -6.29 3.24 -14.64
CA HIS A 88 -6.09 4.10 -13.45
C HIS A 88 -7.07 5.29 -13.34
N SER A 89 -8.11 5.35 -14.17
CA SER A 89 -9.20 6.30 -14.00
C SER A 89 -10.49 5.53 -14.11
N LEU A 90 -11.06 5.15 -12.96
CA LEU A 90 -12.49 4.99 -12.71
C LEU A 90 -12.68 4.85 -11.18
N VAL A 91 -13.83 5.34 -10.73
CA VAL A 91 -14.44 5.34 -9.38
C VAL A 91 -14.09 4.10 -8.53
N PRO A 92 -14.05 4.18 -7.17
CA PRO A 92 -13.74 3.04 -6.30
C PRO A 92 -14.77 1.90 -6.42
N GLU A 93 -14.59 1.03 -7.43
CA GLU A 93 -15.41 -0.17 -7.68
C GLU A 93 -14.62 -1.48 -7.53
N HIS A 94 -13.41 -1.44 -6.97
CA HIS A 94 -12.73 -2.68 -6.57
C HIS A 94 -13.17 -3.11 -5.17
N HIS A 95 -14.19 -3.97 -5.12
CA HIS A 95 -14.31 -4.97 -4.07
C HIS A 95 -12.96 -5.72 -3.98
N PHE A 96 -12.26 -5.48 -2.89
CA PHE A 96 -10.79 -5.52 -2.78
C PHE A 96 -10.24 -6.94 -2.56
N TYR A 97 -11.07 -7.90 -2.20
CA TYR A 97 -10.73 -9.32 -1.96
C TYR A 97 -11.73 -10.29 -2.62
N ALA A 98 -12.88 -9.82 -3.13
CA ALA A 98 -13.82 -10.61 -3.94
C ALA A 98 -13.31 -10.93 -5.36
N SER A 99 -12.17 -10.36 -5.76
CA SER A 99 -11.32 -11.04 -6.73
C SER A 99 -10.73 -12.27 -6.05
N ARG A 100 -11.55 -13.33 -5.93
CA ARG A 100 -11.10 -14.69 -6.17
C ARG A 100 -10.40 -14.61 -7.52
N TRP A 101 -9.10 -14.31 -7.51
CA TRP A 101 -8.28 -14.31 -8.71
C TRP A 101 -8.58 -15.66 -9.34
N LYS A 102 -9.32 -15.66 -10.46
CA LYS A 102 -9.82 -16.88 -11.09
C LYS A 102 -8.66 -17.87 -11.06
N GLU A 103 -8.92 -19.03 -10.45
CA GLU A 103 -8.00 -20.15 -10.44
C GLU A 103 -7.34 -20.22 -11.80
N THR A 104 -6.02 -20.06 -11.82
CA THR A 104 -5.31 -20.29 -13.07
C THR A 104 -5.51 -21.77 -13.38
N PRO A 105 -5.95 -22.14 -14.60
CA PRO A 105 -6.11 -23.54 -14.95
C PRO A 105 -4.80 -24.26 -14.65
N GLN A 106 -4.90 -25.44 -14.03
CA GLN A 106 -3.88 -26.47 -14.16
C GLN A 106 -3.52 -26.54 -15.65
N ASN A 107 -2.32 -26.10 -16.00
CA ASN A 107 -1.77 -26.36 -17.31
C ASN A 107 -0.56 -27.26 -17.11
N ASP A 108 -0.70 -28.40 -17.78
CA ASP A 108 0.20 -29.51 -17.83
C ASP A 108 1.64 -29.14 -18.14
N ALA A 109 2.50 -30.04 -17.69
CA ALA A 109 3.93 -30.10 -17.89
C ALA A 109 4.38 -29.70 -19.31
N GLY A 110 5.32 -28.76 -19.36
CA GLY A 110 6.12 -28.43 -20.53
C GLY A 110 7.48 -27.89 -20.09
N ALA A 111 8.54 -28.66 -20.33
CA ALA A 111 9.86 -28.54 -19.73
C ALA A 111 10.64 -27.24 -20.05
N GLY A 112 11.22 -26.63 -19.00
CA GLY A 112 12.27 -25.61 -19.08
C GLY A 112 12.28 -24.67 -17.87
N GLY A 113 12.86 -25.10 -16.74
CA GLY A 113 12.85 -24.35 -15.48
C GLY A 113 13.55 -22.98 -15.59
N GLY A 114 12.76 -21.92 -15.71
CA GLY A 114 13.24 -20.54 -15.79
C GLY A 114 13.69 -19.98 -14.44
N ILE A 115 14.40 -18.86 -14.48
CA ILE A 115 14.72 -18.06 -13.27
C ILE A 115 13.44 -17.72 -12.48
N ASP A 116 12.34 -17.47 -13.18
CA ASP A 116 11.04 -17.15 -12.61
C ASP A 116 10.40 -18.34 -11.87
N ASP A 117 10.65 -19.58 -12.30
CA ASP A 117 10.16 -20.77 -11.61
C ASP A 117 10.91 -21.00 -10.30
N GLN A 118 12.22 -20.73 -10.28
CA GLN A 118 13.06 -20.90 -9.10
C GLN A 118 12.73 -19.89 -8.00
N ILE A 119 12.50 -18.61 -8.36
CA ILE A 119 12.12 -17.59 -7.39
C ILE A 119 10.71 -17.86 -6.82
N THR A 120 9.78 -18.31 -7.67
CA THR A 120 8.42 -18.71 -7.25
C THR A 120 8.47 -19.91 -6.32
N ALA A 121 9.28 -20.92 -6.65
CA ALA A 121 9.50 -22.07 -5.79
C ALA A 121 10.14 -21.71 -4.45
N ALA A 122 11.10 -20.77 -4.43
CA ALA A 122 11.70 -20.28 -3.19
C ALA A 122 10.67 -19.58 -2.30
N CYS A 123 9.79 -18.75 -2.89
CA CYS A 123 8.67 -18.11 -2.22
C CYS A 123 7.74 -19.13 -1.57
N ALA A 124 7.24 -20.10 -2.34
CA ALA A 124 6.34 -21.13 -1.85
C ALA A 124 6.96 -21.98 -0.72
N LYS A 125 8.24 -22.37 -0.86
CA LYS A 125 8.97 -23.11 0.19
C LYS A 125 9.14 -22.29 1.45
N TRP A 126 9.48 -21.00 1.32
CA TRP A 126 9.67 -20.11 2.47
C TRP A 126 8.36 -19.91 3.25
N ILE A 127 7.24 -19.74 2.53
CA ILE A 127 5.89 -19.69 3.13
C ILE A 127 5.60 -20.98 3.89
N ALA A 128 5.82 -22.15 3.27
CA ALA A 128 5.58 -23.44 3.91
C ALA A 128 6.39 -23.61 5.21
N ALA A 129 7.67 -23.22 5.20
CA ALA A 129 8.52 -23.24 6.40
C ALA A 129 7.99 -22.29 7.49
N CYS A 130 7.54 -21.09 7.12
CA CYS A 130 6.94 -20.13 8.06
C CYS A 130 5.64 -20.66 8.68
N VAL A 131 4.77 -21.28 7.87
CA VAL A 131 3.51 -21.90 8.33
C VAL A 131 3.79 -23.02 9.33
N ALA A 132 4.89 -23.76 9.16
CA ALA A 132 5.33 -24.84 10.03
C ALA A 132 6.16 -24.40 11.25
N TYR A 133 6.39 -23.09 11.44
CA TYR A 133 7.32 -22.54 12.44
C TYR A 133 8.76 -23.06 12.32
N ASP A 134 9.17 -23.51 11.13
CA ASP A 134 10.52 -24.01 10.88
C ASP A 134 11.47 -22.85 10.53
N GLU A 135 12.02 -22.24 11.57
CA GLU A 135 12.99 -21.16 11.46
C GLU A 135 14.22 -21.58 10.67
N PHE A 136 14.76 -22.77 10.93
CA PHE A 136 16.00 -23.23 10.33
C PHE A 136 15.84 -23.41 8.82
N GLU A 137 14.78 -24.10 8.39
CA GLU A 137 14.49 -24.30 6.97
C GLU A 137 14.17 -22.97 6.28
N GLY A 138 13.39 -22.09 6.93
CA GLY A 138 13.10 -20.75 6.41
C GLY A 138 14.38 -19.94 6.16
N GLN A 139 15.32 -19.96 7.12
CA GLN A 139 16.62 -19.30 6.97
C GLN A 139 17.49 -19.95 5.88
N ARG A 140 17.47 -21.28 5.76
CA ARG A 140 18.21 -22.01 4.73
C ARG A 140 17.71 -21.64 3.33
N ILE A 141 16.39 -21.59 3.13
CA ILE A 141 15.76 -21.20 1.86
C ILE A 141 16.14 -19.77 1.49
N LEU A 142 16.03 -18.82 2.43
CA LEU A 142 16.42 -17.43 2.17
C LEU A 142 17.91 -17.32 1.84
N SER A 143 18.78 -18.03 2.57
CA SER A 143 20.23 -18.02 2.31
C SER A 143 20.56 -18.55 0.93
N GLN A 144 19.89 -19.62 0.47
CA GLN A 144 20.02 -20.12 -0.89
C GLN A 144 19.51 -19.12 -1.93
N ALA A 145 18.35 -18.50 -1.69
CA ALA A 145 17.80 -17.49 -2.59
C ALA A 145 18.75 -16.29 -2.75
N PHE A 146 19.33 -15.78 -1.66
CA PHE A 146 20.30 -14.67 -1.72
C PHE A 146 21.65 -15.06 -2.37
N ALA A 147 22.00 -16.34 -2.39
CA ALA A 147 23.17 -16.83 -3.12
C ALA A 147 22.94 -16.90 -4.63
N LEU A 148 21.68 -17.06 -5.06
CA LEU A 148 21.29 -17.26 -6.46
C LEU A 148 20.75 -15.99 -7.14
N PHE A 149 20.16 -15.07 -6.38
CA PHE A 149 19.45 -13.91 -6.92
C PHE A 149 19.90 -12.59 -6.26
N PRO A 150 19.76 -11.45 -6.96
CA PRO A 150 19.96 -10.13 -6.37
C PRO A 150 19.12 -9.93 -5.10
N VAL A 151 19.66 -9.16 -4.15
CA VAL A 151 19.02 -8.88 -2.87
C VAL A 151 17.60 -8.34 -3.06
N GLU A 152 17.45 -7.39 -3.98
CA GLU A 152 16.17 -6.76 -4.33
C GLU A 152 15.16 -7.79 -4.83
N THR A 153 15.60 -8.73 -5.67
CA THR A 153 14.74 -9.79 -6.21
C THR A 153 14.22 -10.70 -5.10
N VAL A 154 15.08 -11.14 -4.17
CA VAL A 154 14.65 -11.99 -3.05
C VAL A 154 13.73 -11.23 -2.10
N CYS A 155 14.09 -10.00 -1.74
CA CYS A 155 13.27 -9.17 -0.86
C CYS A 155 11.86 -8.93 -1.43
N LEU A 156 11.74 -8.65 -2.73
CA LEU A 156 10.45 -8.36 -3.36
C LEU A 156 9.66 -9.63 -3.69
N HIS A 157 10.26 -10.62 -4.33
CA HIS A 157 9.53 -11.76 -4.90
C HIS A 157 9.46 -12.99 -4.00
N VAL A 158 10.31 -13.08 -2.96
CA VAL A 158 10.22 -14.15 -1.95
C VAL A 158 9.59 -13.58 -0.68
N ILE A 159 10.19 -12.55 -0.10
CA ILE A 159 9.79 -12.07 1.23
C ILE A 159 8.50 -11.23 1.17
N CYS A 160 8.46 -10.15 0.37
CA CYS A 160 7.24 -9.31 0.29
C CYS A 160 6.05 -10.10 -0.26
N GLN A 161 6.27 -10.84 -1.35
CA GLN A 161 5.23 -11.69 -1.92
C GLN A 161 4.76 -12.77 -0.93
N GLY A 162 5.68 -13.42 -0.21
CA GLY A 162 5.31 -14.41 0.78
C GLY A 162 4.52 -13.83 1.95
N LEU A 163 4.93 -12.66 2.49
CA LEU A 163 4.17 -11.96 3.53
C LEU A 163 2.79 -11.53 3.05
N ARG A 164 2.66 -11.09 1.79
CA ARG A 164 1.37 -10.77 1.18
C ARG A 164 0.46 -12.00 1.12
N GLN A 165 0.96 -13.12 0.60
CA GLN A 165 0.19 -14.37 0.53
C GLN A 165 -0.20 -14.88 1.92
N LEU A 166 0.72 -14.87 2.89
CA LEU A 166 0.40 -15.21 4.28
C LEU A 166 -0.69 -14.30 4.88
N GLY A 167 -0.65 -13.01 4.56
CA GLY A 167 -1.69 -12.06 4.96
C GLY A 167 -3.05 -12.36 4.33
N GLU A 168 -3.09 -12.72 3.05
CA GLU A 168 -4.31 -13.14 2.34
C GLU A 168 -4.90 -14.43 2.92
N GLU A 169 -4.06 -15.42 3.21
CA GLU A 169 -4.46 -16.68 3.82
C GLU A 169 -4.96 -16.49 5.26
N TRP A 170 -4.36 -15.57 6.02
CA TRP A 170 -4.86 -15.16 7.34
C TRP A 170 -6.20 -14.43 7.24
N HIS A 171 -6.36 -13.52 6.28
CA HIS A 171 -7.63 -12.87 6.00
C HIS A 171 -8.73 -13.87 5.65
N ALA A 172 -8.39 -14.92 4.91
CA ALA A 172 -9.31 -15.99 4.54
C ALA A 172 -9.51 -17.07 5.64
N ALA A 173 -9.06 -16.82 6.88
CA ALA A 173 -9.17 -17.73 8.02
C ALA A 173 -8.41 -19.07 7.87
N ARG A 174 -7.53 -19.21 6.88
CA ARG A 174 -6.76 -20.44 6.64
C ARG A 174 -5.47 -20.48 7.45
N LEU A 175 -4.96 -19.33 7.88
CA LEU A 175 -3.80 -19.21 8.76
C LEU A 175 -4.12 -18.40 10.02
N THR A 176 -3.31 -18.62 11.04
CA THR A 176 -3.37 -17.90 12.32
C THR A 176 -2.55 -16.60 12.28
N ALA A 177 -2.90 -15.63 13.13
CA ALA A 177 -2.13 -14.40 13.28
C ALA A 177 -0.69 -14.67 13.74
N GLN A 178 -0.47 -15.75 14.50
CA GLN A 178 0.83 -16.19 15.00
C GLN A 178 1.75 -16.65 13.86
N GLN A 179 1.23 -17.35 12.85
CA GLN A 179 2.00 -17.75 11.67
C GLN A 179 2.44 -16.54 10.83
N VAL A 180 1.53 -15.59 10.59
CA VAL A 180 1.88 -14.34 9.89
C VAL A 180 2.91 -13.54 10.68
N SER A 181 2.73 -13.46 12.00
CA SER A 181 3.67 -12.75 12.89
C SER A 181 5.05 -13.41 12.88
N PHE A 182 5.12 -14.75 12.94
CA PHE A 182 6.37 -15.50 12.86
C PHE A 182 7.11 -15.19 11.54
N ALA A 183 6.40 -15.24 10.41
CA ALA A 183 6.98 -14.90 9.11
C ALA A 183 7.48 -13.45 9.04
N ALA A 184 6.72 -12.50 9.58
CA ALA A 184 7.09 -11.09 9.62
C ALA A 184 8.35 -10.85 10.47
N VAL A 185 8.49 -11.57 11.60
CA VAL A 185 9.69 -11.53 12.45
C VAL A 185 10.90 -12.08 11.71
N GLN A 186 10.79 -13.26 11.08
CA GLN A 186 11.84 -13.87 10.26
C GLN A 186 12.30 -12.94 9.13
N ALA A 187 11.33 -12.37 8.41
CA ALA A 187 11.58 -11.41 7.35
C ALA A 187 12.35 -10.18 7.87
N MET A 188 11.88 -9.57 8.96
CA MET A 188 12.51 -8.40 9.56
C MET A 188 13.94 -8.69 10.06
N GLN A 189 14.17 -9.84 10.69
CA GLN A 189 15.51 -10.27 11.10
C GLN A 189 16.46 -10.33 9.91
N ARG A 190 16.01 -10.90 8.78
CA ARG A 190 16.82 -10.96 7.56
C ARG A 190 17.14 -9.57 7.01
N ILE A 191 16.16 -8.65 6.98
CA ILE A 191 16.39 -7.27 6.53
C ILE A 191 17.37 -6.54 7.45
N LYS A 192 17.27 -6.71 8.77
CA LYS A 192 18.22 -6.12 9.73
C LYS A 192 19.66 -6.59 9.51
N VAL A 193 19.86 -7.88 9.20
CA VAL A 193 21.20 -8.40 8.86
C VAL A 193 21.75 -7.73 7.59
N LEU A 194 20.93 -7.58 6.55
CA LEU A 194 21.33 -6.92 5.31
C LEU A 194 21.64 -5.42 5.51
N LEU A 195 20.84 -4.74 6.34
CA LEU A 195 21.06 -3.33 6.70
C LEU A 195 22.36 -3.12 7.48
N GLY A 196 22.69 -4.05 8.40
CA GLY A 196 23.93 -4.03 9.19
C GLY A 196 25.17 -4.33 8.35
N ALA A 197 25.04 -5.15 7.30
CA ALA A 197 26.11 -5.44 6.36
C ALA A 197 26.25 -4.40 5.22
N SER A 198 25.37 -3.40 5.16
CA SER A 198 25.40 -2.38 4.11
C SER A 198 26.61 -1.45 4.28
N PRO A 199 27.28 -1.05 3.18
CA PRO A 199 28.44 -0.16 3.25
C PRO A 199 28.06 1.23 3.82
N PRO A 200 29.06 2.01 4.28
CA PRO A 200 28.84 3.41 4.61
C PRO A 200 28.34 4.20 3.39
N PRO A 201 27.63 5.33 3.60
CA PRO A 201 27.12 6.13 2.50
C PRO A 201 28.27 6.65 1.61
N THR A 202 28.04 6.63 0.30
CA THR A 202 28.99 7.07 -0.74
C THR A 202 28.50 8.32 -1.47
N ARG A 203 27.27 8.76 -1.21
CA ARG A 203 26.63 9.93 -1.82
C ARG A 203 26.19 10.91 -0.72
N PRO A 204 26.15 12.23 -1.01
CA PRO A 204 25.53 13.20 -0.12
C PRO A 204 24.03 12.94 -0.03
N GLY A 205 23.41 13.33 1.08
CA GLY A 205 21.99 13.10 1.35
C GLY A 205 21.77 12.19 2.55
N LEU A 206 21.04 12.70 3.53
CA LEU A 206 20.59 11.99 4.72
C LEU A 206 19.07 11.88 4.73
N VAL A 207 18.57 10.65 4.69
CA VAL A 207 17.14 10.36 4.73
C VAL A 207 16.72 9.96 6.14
N LEU A 208 15.83 10.73 6.75
CA LEU A 208 15.16 10.37 7.99
C LEU A 208 13.90 9.56 7.68
N MET A 209 13.72 8.42 8.32
CA MET A 209 12.65 7.46 7.99
C MET A 209 11.86 7.09 9.25
N ALA A 210 10.55 7.27 9.22
CA ALA A 210 9.67 6.94 10.35
C ALA A 210 8.27 6.52 9.91
N CYS A 211 7.54 5.86 10.81
CA CYS A 211 6.09 5.73 10.70
C CYS A 211 5.38 6.67 11.70
N PRO A 212 4.22 7.26 11.33
CA PRO A 212 3.46 8.19 12.17
C PRO A 212 2.82 7.47 13.38
N PRO A 213 2.18 8.21 14.30
CA PRO A 213 1.44 7.62 15.41
C PRO A 213 0.41 6.59 14.93
N GLY A 214 0.34 5.45 15.62
CA GLY A 214 -0.56 4.33 15.32
C GLY A 214 -0.13 3.43 14.15
N GLU A 215 1.01 3.71 13.52
CA GLU A 215 1.57 2.89 12.43
C GLU A 215 2.73 2.02 12.92
N HIS A 216 2.55 0.70 12.83
CA HIS A 216 3.50 -0.33 13.29
C HIS A 216 4.05 -1.19 12.14
N HIS A 217 3.67 -0.91 10.89
CA HIS A 217 4.13 -1.70 9.76
C HIS A 217 5.46 -1.17 9.21
N ILE A 218 6.54 -1.48 9.91
CA ILE A 218 7.90 -1.00 9.59
C ILE A 218 8.61 -1.74 8.45
N PHE A 219 8.10 -2.91 8.02
CA PHE A 219 8.80 -3.76 7.05
C PHE A 219 9.04 -3.08 5.69
N GLY A 220 8.02 -2.46 5.11
CA GLY A 220 8.16 -1.74 3.84
C GLY A 220 9.14 -0.58 3.94
N LEU A 221 9.14 0.15 5.06
CA LEU A 221 10.07 1.25 5.32
C LEU A 221 11.51 0.75 5.48
N ALA A 222 11.73 -0.38 6.16
CA ALA A 222 13.05 -0.99 6.32
C ALA A 222 13.61 -1.52 4.99
N LEU A 223 12.76 -2.03 4.10
CA LEU A 223 13.16 -2.39 2.74
C LEU A 223 13.57 -1.18 1.91
N LEU A 224 12.80 -0.08 2.00
CA LEU A 224 13.17 1.17 1.34
C LEU A 224 14.51 1.69 1.89
N GLN A 225 14.76 1.56 3.20
CA GLN A 225 16.04 1.92 3.81
C GLN A 225 17.18 1.10 3.20
N LEU A 226 16.99 -0.21 3.01
CA LEU A 226 17.98 -1.08 2.38
C LEU A 226 18.27 -0.65 0.93
N ILE A 227 17.23 -0.31 0.16
CA ILE A 227 17.37 0.20 -1.21
C ILE A 227 18.19 1.50 -1.22
N LEU A 228 17.83 2.47 -0.37
CA LEU A 228 18.52 3.77 -0.29
C LEU A 228 19.99 3.64 0.13
N LYS A 229 20.29 2.78 1.12
CA LYS A 229 21.67 2.46 1.52
C LYS A 229 22.47 1.86 0.36
N ARG A 230 21.85 0.98 -0.43
CA ARG A 230 22.49 0.36 -1.60
C ARG A 230 22.68 1.34 -2.76
N LEU A 231 21.83 2.35 -2.86
CA LEU A 231 22.01 3.50 -3.77
C LEU A 231 23.11 4.46 -3.29
N GLY A 232 23.62 4.28 -2.06
CA GLY A 232 24.74 5.03 -1.50
C GLY A 232 24.35 6.18 -0.57
N PHE A 233 23.07 6.32 -0.21
CA PHE A 233 22.59 7.41 0.65
C PHE A 233 22.69 7.08 2.15
N GLY A 234 22.86 8.12 2.96
CA GLY A 234 22.75 8.02 4.40
C GLY A 234 21.30 7.85 4.84
N THR A 235 21.04 7.04 5.86
CA THR A 235 19.68 6.83 6.39
C THR A 235 19.69 6.82 7.91
N VAL A 236 18.71 7.47 8.53
CA VAL A 236 18.37 7.35 9.95
C VAL A 236 16.98 6.76 10.06
N PHE A 237 16.85 5.62 10.75
CA PHE A 237 15.58 4.91 10.89
C PHE A 237 15.07 5.05 12.33
N LEU A 238 13.96 5.76 12.50
CA LEU A 238 13.36 6.03 13.81
C LEU A 238 12.37 4.96 14.26
N GLY A 239 11.90 4.12 13.32
CA GLY A 239 10.96 3.05 13.61
C GLY A 239 9.50 3.46 13.47
N GLU A 240 8.66 2.86 14.31
CA GLU A 240 7.20 2.98 14.29
C GLU A 240 6.64 3.92 15.35
N ASN A 241 5.39 4.33 15.14
CA ASN A 241 4.58 5.02 16.14
C ASN A 241 5.25 6.27 16.74
N LEU A 242 5.96 7.04 15.90
CA LEU A 242 6.67 8.24 16.32
C LEU A 242 5.67 9.38 16.56
N THR A 243 5.77 10.09 17.68
CA THR A 243 4.93 11.26 17.95
C THR A 243 5.38 12.50 17.19
N LEU A 244 4.48 13.49 17.06
CA LEU A 244 4.80 14.80 16.47
C LEU A 244 5.94 15.50 17.21
N THR A 245 5.93 15.47 18.54
CA THR A 245 6.97 16.08 19.37
C THR A 245 8.32 15.39 19.21
N GLU A 246 8.35 14.06 19.16
CA GLU A 246 9.61 13.32 18.92
C GLU A 246 10.18 13.58 17.53
N MET A 247 9.32 13.70 16.51
CA MET A 247 9.73 14.12 15.17
C MET A 247 10.35 15.51 15.20
N GLU A 248 9.68 16.50 15.81
CA GLU A 248 10.18 17.88 15.90
C GLU A 248 11.55 17.96 16.57
N VAL A 249 11.73 17.29 17.72
CA VAL A 249 13.02 17.21 18.41
C VAL A 249 14.10 16.57 17.54
N THR A 250 13.71 15.56 16.75
CA THR A 250 14.65 14.85 15.88
C THR A 250 15.07 15.69 14.67
N LEU A 251 14.15 16.43 14.05
CA LEU A 251 14.46 17.32 12.93
C LEU A 251 15.47 18.41 13.34
N GLN A 252 15.29 19.01 14.52
CA GLN A 252 16.21 20.02 15.05
C GLN A 252 17.63 19.50 15.25
N ARG A 253 17.77 18.20 15.58
CA ARG A 253 19.06 17.57 15.86
C ARG A 253 19.74 17.00 14.61
N ILE A 254 18.97 16.39 13.72
CA ILE A 254 19.51 15.60 12.59
C ILE A 254 19.63 16.44 11.31
N GLN A 255 18.76 17.44 11.13
CA GLN A 255 18.69 18.28 9.91
C GLN A 255 18.80 17.45 8.62
N PRO A 256 17.86 16.51 8.39
CA PRO A 256 17.93 15.62 7.23
C PRO A 256 17.64 16.35 5.92
N ASP A 257 18.16 15.83 4.81
CA ASP A 257 17.88 16.33 3.46
C ASP A 257 16.51 15.87 2.94
N LEU A 258 15.97 14.77 3.50
CA LEU A 258 14.66 14.23 3.16
C LEU A 258 14.07 13.47 4.36
N VAL A 259 12.78 13.66 4.61
CA VAL A 259 12.00 12.80 5.51
C VAL A 259 11.09 11.89 4.70
N VAL A 260 11.11 10.59 5.01
CA VAL A 260 10.21 9.60 4.41
C VAL A 260 9.27 9.04 5.47
N LEU A 261 7.97 9.22 5.26
CA LEU A 261 6.92 8.66 6.10
C LEU A 261 6.14 7.56 5.38
N VAL A 262 5.76 6.51 6.09
CA VAL A 262 4.95 5.43 5.53
C VAL A 262 3.71 5.19 6.37
N SER A 263 2.57 4.98 5.71
CA SER A 263 1.32 4.52 6.32
C SER A 263 0.70 3.40 5.49
N GLN A 264 0.26 2.32 6.13
CA GLN A 264 -0.40 1.19 5.47
C GLN A 264 -1.92 1.28 5.53
N GLN A 265 -2.46 2.06 6.47
CA GLN A 265 -3.88 2.03 6.83
C GLN A 265 -4.47 3.44 6.96
N LEU A 266 -5.78 3.55 6.79
CA LEU A 266 -6.48 4.83 6.91
C LEU A 266 -6.30 5.43 8.32
N ARG A 267 -6.40 4.61 9.37
CA ARG A 267 -6.24 5.05 10.77
C ARG A 267 -4.94 5.78 11.09
N SER A 268 -3.85 5.46 10.39
CA SER A 268 -2.54 6.08 10.57
C SER A 268 -2.27 7.18 9.53
N ALA A 269 -2.98 7.17 8.39
CA ALA A 269 -2.83 8.18 7.34
C ALA A 269 -3.21 9.59 7.81
N GLY A 270 -4.23 9.74 8.67
CA GLY A 270 -4.56 11.04 9.25
C GLY A 270 -3.46 11.57 10.17
N ASN A 271 -2.76 10.71 10.91
CA ASN A 271 -1.63 11.13 11.73
C ASN A 271 -0.38 11.41 10.87
N LEU A 272 -0.24 10.72 9.73
CA LEU A 272 0.78 11.03 8.71
C LEU A 272 0.58 12.43 8.16
N LEU A 273 -0.66 12.82 7.86
CA LEU A 273 -0.99 14.16 7.38
C LEU A 273 -0.51 15.24 8.36
N ASP A 274 -0.91 15.13 9.64
CA ASP A 274 -0.47 16.07 10.69
C ASP A 274 1.06 16.16 10.78
N MET A 275 1.75 15.02 10.64
CA MET A 275 3.21 14.97 10.69
C MET A 275 3.88 15.58 9.45
N CYS A 276 3.35 15.32 8.25
CA CYS A 276 3.83 15.96 7.03
C CYS A 276 3.63 17.48 7.09
N GLU A 277 2.50 17.97 7.61
CA GLU A 277 2.28 19.41 7.81
C GLU A 277 3.30 20.03 8.77
N LEU A 278 3.64 19.35 9.86
CA LEU A 278 4.69 19.79 10.78
C LEU A 278 6.05 19.87 10.09
N ILE A 279 6.43 18.84 9.32
CA ILE A 279 7.71 18.79 8.61
C ILE A 279 7.78 19.88 7.52
N TYR A 280 6.67 20.06 6.79
CA TYR A 280 6.54 21.07 5.73
C TYR A 280 6.78 22.48 6.28
N ARG A 281 6.22 22.81 7.46
CA ARG A 281 6.43 24.11 8.14
C ARG A 281 7.87 24.37 8.57
N GLN A 282 8.67 23.31 8.72
CA GLN A 282 10.10 23.40 9.03
C GLN A 282 10.97 23.49 7.76
N GLU A 283 10.34 23.64 6.59
CA GLU A 283 11.00 23.73 5.27
C GLU A 283 11.87 22.50 4.91
N VAL A 284 11.60 21.35 5.53
CA VAL A 284 12.31 20.10 5.25
C VAL A 284 11.55 19.34 4.15
N PRO A 285 12.23 18.85 3.09
CA PRO A 285 11.61 17.97 2.10
C PRO A 285 10.97 16.73 2.75
N VAL A 286 9.69 16.51 2.45
CA VAL A 286 8.94 15.35 2.94
C VAL A 286 8.38 14.55 1.77
N ALA A 287 8.54 13.23 1.87
CA ALA A 287 7.98 12.27 0.95
C ALA A 287 7.22 11.19 1.72
N PHE A 288 6.23 10.60 1.08
CA PHE A 288 5.36 9.63 1.74
C PHE A 288 5.02 8.44 0.84
N GLY A 289 4.67 7.31 1.46
CA GLY A 289 4.23 6.11 0.75
C GLY A 289 3.52 5.10 1.64
N GLY A 290 3.27 3.92 1.09
CA GLY A 290 2.56 2.83 1.77
C GLY A 290 1.17 2.58 1.20
N ARG A 291 0.58 1.45 1.61
CA ARG A 291 -0.59 0.87 0.93
C ARG A 291 -1.76 1.85 0.83
N ILE A 292 -2.08 2.62 1.88
CA ILE A 292 -3.26 3.51 1.87
C ILE A 292 -3.23 4.53 0.72
N PHE A 293 -2.05 5.01 0.34
CA PHE A 293 -1.87 5.95 -0.77
C PHE A 293 -2.00 5.27 -2.14
N ASN A 294 -1.89 3.95 -2.20
CA ASN A 294 -2.23 3.17 -3.39
C ASN A 294 -3.74 2.98 -3.53
N LEU A 295 -4.47 2.97 -2.40
CA LEU A 295 -5.92 2.72 -2.36
C LEU A 295 -6.75 3.96 -2.67
N SER A 296 -6.26 5.14 -2.27
CA SER A 296 -7.03 6.38 -2.39
C SER A 296 -6.19 7.51 -2.96
N GLU A 297 -6.55 7.93 -4.17
CA GLU A 297 -5.99 9.14 -4.76
C GLU A 297 -6.40 10.39 -3.95
N THR A 298 -7.60 10.42 -3.37
CA THR A 298 -8.06 11.51 -2.52
C THR A 298 -7.13 11.72 -1.33
N VAL A 299 -6.78 10.64 -0.63
CA VAL A 299 -5.81 10.68 0.48
C VAL A 299 -4.45 11.15 -0.02
N ARG A 300 -3.98 10.62 -1.16
CA ARG A 300 -2.69 10.99 -1.77
C ARG A 300 -2.59 12.48 -2.10
N ARG A 301 -3.62 13.08 -2.69
CA ARG A 301 -3.62 14.50 -3.11
C ARG A 301 -3.67 15.48 -1.94
N ARG A 302 -4.06 15.03 -0.75
CA ARG A 302 -4.22 15.87 0.45
C ARG A 302 -2.99 15.87 1.36
N VAL A 303 -2.05 14.97 1.18
CA VAL A 303 -0.83 14.96 2.01
C VAL A 303 0.20 15.92 1.41
N PRO A 304 0.74 16.89 2.18
CA PRO A 304 1.83 17.72 1.70
C PRO A 304 3.10 16.89 1.52
N GLY A 305 3.82 17.18 0.44
CA GLY A 305 5.04 16.47 0.05
C GLY A 305 4.86 15.53 -1.13
N GLU A 306 5.85 14.66 -1.33
CA GLU A 306 6.00 13.89 -2.55
C GLU A 306 5.61 12.42 -2.35
N PHE A 307 4.60 11.95 -3.10
CA PHE A 307 4.24 10.54 -3.10
C PHE A 307 5.33 9.70 -3.76
N LEU A 308 5.91 8.73 -3.07
CA LEU A 308 7.05 7.95 -3.56
C LEU A 308 6.68 6.91 -4.65
N GLY A 309 5.40 6.62 -4.85
CA GLY A 309 4.94 5.70 -5.89
C GLY A 309 4.31 4.44 -5.31
N MET A 310 3.87 3.57 -6.23
CA MET A 310 3.01 2.42 -5.89
C MET A 310 3.79 1.18 -5.44
N ASP A 311 5.10 1.15 -5.69
CA ASP A 311 5.99 0.04 -5.35
C ASP A 311 7.35 0.54 -4.82
N LEU A 312 8.09 -0.38 -4.18
CA LEU A 312 9.35 -0.06 -3.50
C LEU A 312 10.47 0.40 -4.44
N LEU A 313 10.50 -0.09 -5.69
CA LEU A 313 11.52 0.31 -6.66
C LEU A 313 11.29 1.74 -7.15
N GLN A 314 10.04 2.08 -7.46
CA GLN A 314 9.64 3.47 -7.75
C GLN A 314 9.96 4.38 -6.57
N ALA A 315 9.69 3.93 -5.34
CA ALA A 315 9.98 4.70 -4.14
C ALA A 315 11.46 5.03 -3.98
N GLY A 316 12.35 4.07 -4.22
CA GLY A 316 13.79 4.31 -4.19
C GLY A 316 14.23 5.33 -5.25
N GLY A 317 13.77 5.19 -6.50
CA GLY A 317 14.12 6.10 -7.59
C GLY A 317 13.58 7.51 -7.41
N ARG A 318 12.34 7.66 -6.89
CA ARG A 318 11.77 8.98 -6.59
C ARG A 318 12.51 9.65 -5.42
N ALA A 319 12.82 8.91 -4.36
CA ALA A 319 13.61 9.45 -3.25
C ALA A 319 15.00 9.93 -3.70
N GLU A 320 15.68 9.17 -4.58
CA GLU A 320 16.94 9.60 -5.21
C GLU A 320 16.77 10.90 -6.01
N THR A 321 15.69 11.02 -6.77
CA THR A 321 15.38 12.23 -7.54
C THR A 321 15.19 13.44 -6.63
N LEU A 322 14.47 13.27 -5.52
CA LEU A 322 14.23 14.36 -4.55
C LEU A 322 15.50 14.81 -3.83
N LEU A 323 16.40 13.88 -3.52
CA LEU A 323 17.70 14.18 -2.91
C LEU A 323 18.65 14.91 -3.86
N THR A 324 18.47 14.76 -5.17
CA THR A 324 19.34 15.39 -6.18
C THR A 324 18.77 16.69 -6.74
N ALA A 325 17.45 16.78 -6.85
CA ALA A 325 16.72 17.96 -7.29
C ALA A 325 15.43 18.10 -6.48
N PRO A 326 15.47 18.82 -5.34
CA PRO A 326 14.28 19.06 -4.53
C PRO A 326 13.21 19.76 -5.37
N LEU A 327 12.02 19.16 -5.46
CA LEU A 327 10.88 19.79 -6.12
C LEU A 327 10.32 20.91 -5.24
N HIS A 328 9.76 21.95 -5.88
CA HIS A 328 8.95 22.93 -5.17
C HIS A 328 7.73 22.24 -4.59
N GLN A 329 7.62 22.28 -3.27
CA GLN A 329 6.57 21.59 -2.56
C GLN A 329 5.25 22.33 -2.76
N SER A 330 4.24 21.66 -3.32
CA SER A 330 2.91 22.27 -3.53
C SER A 330 2.18 22.46 -2.21
N GLU A 331 1.57 23.62 -2.01
CA GLU A 331 0.67 23.86 -0.88
C GLU A 331 -0.59 23.00 -1.01
N THR A 332 -0.93 22.30 0.07
CA THR A 332 -2.20 21.58 0.16
C THR A 332 -3.33 22.56 0.45
N PRO A 333 -4.50 22.45 -0.22
CA PRO A 333 -5.66 23.26 0.13
C PRO A 333 -6.08 23.01 1.59
N PRO A 334 -6.34 24.08 2.39
CA PRO A 334 -6.68 23.95 3.79
C PRO A 334 -8.00 23.17 3.99
N LEU A 335 -8.11 22.48 5.12
CA LEU A 335 -9.34 21.82 5.54
C LEU A 335 -10.39 22.89 5.88
N GLY A 336 -11.65 22.68 5.47
CA GLY A 336 -12.73 23.62 5.76
C GLY A 336 -12.98 23.78 7.27
N ASN A 337 -13.32 24.99 7.71
CA ASN A 337 -13.52 25.33 9.14
C ASN A 337 -14.49 24.38 9.86
N SER A 338 -15.55 23.93 9.18
CA SER A 338 -16.53 22.99 9.74
C SER A 338 -15.92 21.65 10.17
N PHE A 339 -14.95 21.12 9.42
CA PHE A 339 -14.26 19.88 9.80
C PHE A 339 -13.31 20.08 10.97
N HIS A 340 -12.64 21.23 11.06
CA HIS A 340 -11.78 21.54 12.21
C HIS A 340 -12.57 21.58 13.53
N GLU A 341 -13.71 22.28 13.53
CA GLU A 341 -14.61 22.35 14.70
C GLU A 341 -15.14 20.96 15.08
N LEU A 342 -15.58 20.17 14.08
CA LEU A 342 -16.05 18.81 14.31
C LEU A 342 -14.96 17.89 14.87
N ILE A 343 -13.74 17.94 14.34
CA ILE A 343 -12.61 17.15 14.86
C ILE A 343 -12.34 17.48 16.33
N ALA A 344 -12.33 18.77 16.68
CA ALA A 344 -12.12 19.22 18.04
C ALA A 344 -13.25 18.74 18.98
N SER A 345 -14.51 18.95 18.58
CA SER A 345 -15.71 18.53 19.31
C SER A 345 -15.75 17.01 19.51
N TYR A 346 -15.46 16.24 18.46
CA TYR A 346 -15.43 14.79 18.50
C TYR A 346 -14.31 14.25 19.40
N ARG A 347 -13.09 14.78 19.26
CA ARG A 347 -11.95 14.39 20.11
C ARG A 347 -12.21 14.67 21.59
N ALA A 348 -12.79 15.83 21.91
CA ALA A 348 -13.12 16.20 23.28
C ALA A 348 -14.14 15.24 23.92
N ASN A 349 -15.05 14.68 23.12
CA ASN A 349 -16.13 13.83 23.59
C ASN A 349 -15.92 12.32 23.36
N LEU A 350 -14.79 11.91 22.76
CA LEU A 350 -14.54 10.52 22.37
C LEU A 350 -14.63 9.52 23.55
N HIS A 351 -14.16 9.92 24.73
CA HIS A 351 -14.23 9.12 25.95
C HIS A 351 -15.67 8.95 26.45
N ARG A 352 -16.51 10.01 26.38
CA ARG A 352 -17.94 9.95 26.74
C ARG A 352 -18.72 9.08 25.77
N ILE A 353 -18.45 9.21 24.48
CA ILE A 353 -19.04 8.37 23.44
C ILE A 353 -18.66 6.90 23.68
N SER A 354 -17.38 6.63 23.90
CA SER A 354 -16.90 5.26 24.17
C SER A 354 -17.52 4.67 25.44
N ALA A 355 -17.69 5.48 26.49
CA ALA A 355 -18.35 5.05 27.72
C ALA A 355 -19.81 4.68 27.47
N CYS A 356 -20.56 5.49 26.73
CA CYS A 356 -21.95 5.21 26.36
C CYS A 356 -22.10 3.93 25.54
N VAL A 357 -21.16 3.65 24.62
CA VAL A 357 -21.19 2.45 23.77
C VAL A 357 -20.83 1.17 24.53
N LEU A 358 -20.09 1.30 25.63
CA LEU A 358 -19.71 0.19 26.51
C LEU A 358 -20.65 0.04 27.71
N ASP A 359 -21.58 0.97 27.90
CA ASP A 359 -22.51 0.92 29.01
C ASP A 359 -23.46 -0.26 28.83
N SER A 360 -23.70 -0.97 29.93
CA SER A 360 -24.52 -2.19 29.95
C SER A 360 -25.36 -2.19 31.21
N ASP A 361 -26.69 -2.31 31.04
CA ASP A 361 -27.66 -2.32 32.15
C ASP A 361 -27.41 -3.44 33.19
N GLN A 362 -26.60 -4.46 32.88
CA GLN A 362 -26.38 -5.65 33.72
C GLN A 362 -24.94 -5.84 34.22
N GLY A 363 -24.07 -4.85 34.07
CA GLY A 363 -22.68 -4.91 34.57
C GLY A 363 -21.77 -5.94 33.88
N SER A 364 -22.27 -6.60 32.81
CA SER A 364 -21.49 -7.47 31.92
C SER A 364 -21.24 -6.75 30.61
N PRO A 365 -19.99 -6.69 30.11
CA PRO A 365 -19.70 -5.95 28.89
C PRO A 365 -20.52 -6.51 27.72
N PRO A 366 -21.04 -5.63 26.83
CA PRO A 366 -21.87 -6.05 25.72
C PRO A 366 -21.13 -7.02 24.81
N GLU A 367 -21.87 -7.85 24.03
CA GLU A 367 -21.24 -8.88 23.19
C GLU A 367 -20.20 -8.30 22.22
N TRP A 368 -20.45 -7.10 21.68
CA TRP A 368 -19.50 -6.41 20.80
C TRP A 368 -18.23 -5.94 21.49
N ALA A 369 -18.19 -5.82 22.82
CA ALA A 369 -16.95 -5.53 23.54
C ALA A 369 -15.91 -6.65 23.34
N ARG A 370 -16.35 -7.86 22.98
CA ARG A 370 -15.48 -9.00 22.66
C ARG A 370 -14.88 -8.94 21.25
N LEU A 371 -15.34 -8.03 20.39
CA LEU A 371 -14.76 -7.85 19.04
C LEU A 371 -13.27 -7.45 19.11
N GLY A 372 -12.83 -6.79 20.18
CA GLY A 372 -11.42 -6.47 20.43
C GLY A 372 -10.89 -5.33 19.54
N ARG A 373 -9.75 -5.54 18.87
CA ARG A 373 -9.03 -4.54 18.04
C ARG A 373 -9.89 -3.73 17.03
N PRO A 374 -10.96 -4.23 16.40
CA PRO A 374 -11.82 -3.45 15.49
C PRO A 374 -12.45 -2.21 16.16
N PHE A 375 -12.77 -2.27 17.46
CA PHE A 375 -13.37 -1.14 18.19
C PHE A 375 -12.46 0.10 18.19
N PHE A 376 -11.15 -0.11 18.37
CA PHE A 376 -10.17 0.97 18.42
C PHE A 376 -9.79 1.51 17.03
N SER A 377 -9.92 0.70 15.99
CA SER A 377 -9.57 1.13 14.62
C SER A 377 -10.63 2.03 14.01
N ILE A 378 -11.93 1.76 14.21
CA ILE A 378 -13.01 2.52 13.55
C ILE A 378 -12.97 4.01 13.93
N ASN A 379 -12.84 4.33 15.23
CA ASN A 379 -12.72 5.72 15.68
C ASN A 379 -11.49 6.43 15.06
N SER A 380 -10.36 5.73 14.97
CA SER A 380 -9.12 6.27 14.39
C SER A 380 -9.23 6.49 12.88
N SER A 381 -9.94 5.59 12.17
CA SER A 381 -10.22 5.71 10.75
C SER A 381 -11.22 6.82 10.46
N MET A 382 -12.28 6.98 11.27
CA MET A 382 -13.21 8.11 11.19
C MET A 382 -12.50 9.43 11.46
N MET A 383 -11.63 9.50 12.48
CA MET A 383 -10.82 10.70 12.74
C MET A 383 -9.91 11.04 11.55
N SER A 384 -9.35 10.04 10.89
CA SER A 384 -8.54 10.25 9.68
C SER A 384 -9.38 10.70 8.49
N ALA A 385 -10.55 10.13 8.27
CA ALA A 385 -11.51 10.55 7.25
C ALA A 385 -11.91 12.04 7.43
N LEU A 386 -12.17 12.45 8.67
CA LEU A 386 -12.44 13.86 9.01
C LEU A 386 -11.25 14.77 8.71
N ARG A 387 -10.01 14.37 9.05
CA ARG A 387 -8.79 15.13 8.73
C ARG A 387 -8.58 15.32 7.22
N PHE A 388 -8.94 14.32 6.42
CA PHE A 388 -8.92 14.42 4.96
C PHE A 388 -10.12 15.20 4.40
N GLY A 389 -11.14 15.48 5.22
CA GLY A 389 -12.38 16.14 4.81
C GLY A 389 -13.24 15.30 3.88
N ASP A 390 -13.12 13.97 3.95
CA ASP A 390 -13.85 13.03 3.09
C ASP A 390 -14.38 11.86 3.93
N LEU A 391 -15.69 11.90 4.18
CA LEU A 391 -16.39 10.90 4.99
C LEU A 391 -16.46 9.54 4.30
N SER A 392 -16.39 9.50 2.95
CA SER A 392 -16.48 8.26 2.18
C SER A 392 -15.27 7.36 2.36
N LEU A 393 -14.15 7.91 2.88
CA LEU A 393 -12.95 7.12 3.17
C LEU A 393 -13.21 6.00 4.19
N ILE A 394 -14.24 6.11 5.03
CA ILE A 394 -14.58 5.04 5.99
C ILE A 394 -14.93 3.72 5.30
N SER A 395 -15.42 3.77 4.05
CA SER A 395 -15.73 2.60 3.23
C SER A 395 -14.50 1.70 2.99
N LEU A 396 -13.28 2.24 3.09
CA LEU A 396 -12.04 1.46 2.98
C LEU A 396 -11.87 0.43 4.11
N GLU A 397 -12.60 0.56 5.21
CA GLU A 397 -12.57 -0.38 6.33
C GLU A 397 -13.60 -1.52 6.16
N ALA A 398 -14.63 -1.34 5.33
CA ALA A 398 -15.80 -2.22 5.29
C ALA A 398 -15.43 -3.68 5.03
N GLU A 399 -14.61 -3.91 4.01
CA GLU A 399 -14.23 -5.25 3.62
C GLU A 399 -13.32 -5.94 4.64
N TRP A 400 -12.40 -5.19 5.25
CA TRP A 400 -11.57 -5.73 6.33
C TRP A 400 -12.44 -6.18 7.52
N ILE A 401 -13.44 -5.38 7.87
CA ILE A 401 -14.39 -5.71 8.95
C ILE A 401 -15.22 -6.94 8.56
N TYR A 402 -15.73 -7.00 7.33
CA TYR A 402 -16.46 -8.16 6.80
C TYR A 402 -15.66 -9.46 6.98
N TYR A 403 -14.44 -9.52 6.44
CA TYR A 403 -13.60 -10.72 6.55
C TYR A 403 -13.23 -11.04 8.00
N PHE A 404 -13.00 -10.03 8.83
CA PHE A 404 -12.72 -10.24 10.26
C PHE A 404 -13.90 -10.94 10.95
N LEU A 405 -15.14 -10.54 10.66
CA LEU A 405 -16.33 -11.14 11.23
C LEU A 405 -16.54 -12.56 10.68
N GLU A 406 -16.49 -12.72 9.35
CA GLU A 406 -16.68 -14.00 8.67
C GLU A 406 -15.66 -15.05 9.13
N SER A 407 -14.36 -14.71 9.11
CA SER A 407 -13.27 -15.61 9.51
C SER A 407 -13.35 -16.11 10.95
N ARG A 408 -14.07 -15.41 11.81
CA ARG A 408 -14.22 -15.73 13.24
C ARG A 408 -15.60 -16.26 13.60
N GLY A 409 -16.48 -16.44 12.61
CA GLY A 409 -17.87 -16.86 12.83
C GLY A 409 -18.66 -15.86 13.67
N ILE A 410 -18.28 -14.59 13.67
CA ILE A 410 -18.97 -13.54 14.41
C ILE A 410 -20.17 -13.09 13.57
N GLN A 411 -21.34 -13.08 14.18
CA GLN A 411 -22.57 -12.66 13.51
C GLN A 411 -22.53 -11.16 13.20
N PHE A 412 -22.89 -10.78 11.96
CA PHE A 412 -22.97 -9.38 11.52
C PHE A 412 -23.82 -8.51 12.46
N LYS A 413 -24.87 -9.10 13.06
CA LYS A 413 -25.74 -8.44 14.04
C LYS A 413 -24.98 -7.78 15.20
N ILE A 414 -23.87 -8.37 15.64
CA ILE A 414 -23.04 -7.82 16.72
C ILE A 414 -22.38 -6.50 16.29
N LEU A 415 -21.96 -6.39 15.02
CA LEU A 415 -21.45 -5.14 14.47
C LEU A 415 -22.58 -4.11 14.30
N GLU A 416 -23.74 -4.54 13.82
CA GLU A 416 -24.91 -3.68 13.65
C GLU A 416 -25.30 -3.02 14.97
N GLU A 417 -25.46 -3.80 16.04
CA GLU A 417 -25.76 -3.29 17.39
C GLU A 417 -24.69 -2.30 17.88
N TYR A 418 -23.41 -2.57 17.60
CA TYR A 418 -22.30 -1.66 17.92
C TYR A 418 -22.38 -0.33 17.17
N LEU A 419 -22.62 -0.36 15.85
CA LEU A 419 -22.70 0.84 15.02
C LEU A 419 -23.93 1.69 15.38
N ASP A 420 -25.07 1.05 15.66
CA ASP A 420 -26.31 1.71 16.09
C ASP A 420 -26.15 2.38 17.46
N MET A 421 -25.49 1.70 18.40
CA MET A 421 -25.17 2.26 19.70
C MET A 421 -24.19 3.44 19.55
N GLY A 422 -23.19 3.30 18.69
CA GLY A 422 -22.25 4.38 18.34
C GLY A 422 -22.96 5.60 17.78
N ALA A 423 -23.87 5.41 16.82
CA ALA A 423 -24.64 6.49 16.21
C ALA A 423 -25.55 7.18 17.24
N SER A 424 -26.21 6.40 18.10
CA SER A 424 -27.07 6.91 19.17
C SER A 424 -26.28 7.73 20.20
N ALA A 425 -25.11 7.23 20.63
CA ALA A 425 -24.22 7.95 21.54
C ALA A 425 -23.71 9.27 20.94
N VAL A 426 -23.34 9.26 19.66
CA VAL A 426 -22.91 10.47 18.94
C VAL A 426 -24.05 11.49 18.86
N ARG A 427 -25.27 11.08 18.50
CA ARG A 427 -26.45 11.97 18.47
C ARG A 427 -26.76 12.55 19.85
N ALA A 428 -26.66 11.76 20.91
CA ALA A 428 -26.93 12.21 22.28
C ALA A 428 -25.89 13.21 22.80
N ILE A 429 -24.61 13.03 22.45
CA ILE A 429 -23.51 13.82 23.01
C ILE A 429 -23.15 15.04 22.16
N LEU A 430 -23.16 14.89 20.83
CA LEU A 430 -22.76 15.95 19.87
C LEU A 430 -23.96 16.61 19.18
N GLY A 431 -25.19 16.11 19.36
CA GLY A 431 -26.38 16.68 18.73
C GLY A 431 -26.26 16.74 17.20
N SER A 432 -26.64 17.88 16.61
CA SER A 432 -26.56 18.11 15.16
C SER A 432 -25.13 18.19 14.62
N GLU A 433 -24.14 18.60 15.44
CA GLU A 433 -22.74 18.64 15.01
C GLU A 433 -22.21 17.24 14.69
N GLY A 434 -22.71 16.21 15.38
CA GLY A 434 -22.31 14.82 15.17
C GLY A 434 -22.82 14.18 13.88
N ALA A 435 -23.66 14.87 13.09
CA ALA A 435 -24.28 14.29 11.90
C ALA A 435 -23.28 13.65 10.91
N PRO A 436 -22.11 14.25 10.59
CA PRO A 436 -21.14 13.63 9.69
C PRO A 436 -20.54 12.33 10.25
N ILE A 437 -20.40 12.21 11.57
CA ILE A 437 -19.89 10.98 12.23
C ILE A 437 -20.94 9.88 12.16
N VAL A 438 -22.19 10.23 12.40
CA VAL A 438 -23.33 9.32 12.23
C VAL A 438 -23.38 8.81 10.78
N THR A 439 -23.23 9.69 9.79
CA THR A 439 -23.19 9.31 8.37
C THR A 439 -22.05 8.33 8.06
N MET A 440 -20.89 8.48 8.68
CA MET A 440 -19.79 7.51 8.53
C MET A 440 -20.14 6.14 9.11
N LEU A 441 -20.78 6.08 10.28
CA LEU A 441 -21.21 4.83 10.89
C LEU A 441 -22.29 4.12 10.05
N GLU A 442 -23.26 4.87 9.54
CA GLU A 442 -24.31 4.37 8.63
C GLU A 442 -23.71 3.89 7.29
N THR A 443 -22.73 4.62 6.75
CA THR A 443 -21.98 4.22 5.55
C THR A 443 -21.25 2.91 5.78
N LEU A 444 -20.55 2.78 6.91
CA LEU A 444 -19.83 1.56 7.26
C LEU A 444 -20.79 0.36 7.42
N HIS A 445 -21.93 0.55 8.09
CA HIS A 445 -22.97 -0.48 8.23
C HIS A 445 -23.43 -0.99 6.85
N ARG A 446 -23.82 -0.05 5.98
CA ARG A 446 -24.28 -0.35 4.62
C ARG A 446 -23.23 -1.11 3.82
N ASP A 447 -21.99 -0.63 3.81
CA ASP A 447 -20.94 -1.17 2.96
C ASP A 447 -20.48 -2.57 3.44
N VAL A 448 -20.43 -2.81 4.76
CA VAL A 448 -20.18 -4.16 5.30
C VAL A 448 -21.33 -5.12 4.97
N SER A 449 -22.58 -4.65 5.04
CA SER A 449 -23.77 -5.44 4.69
C SER A 449 -23.78 -5.85 3.21
N GLN A 450 -23.32 -4.97 2.32
CA GLN A 450 -23.15 -5.30 0.89
C GLN A 450 -22.13 -6.43 0.67
N CYS A 451 -21.03 -6.46 1.42
CA CYS A 451 -20.05 -7.55 1.34
C CYS A 451 -20.69 -8.92 1.67
N TYR A 452 -21.53 -9.00 2.71
CA TYR A 452 -22.28 -10.22 3.05
C TYR A 452 -23.24 -10.65 1.93
N SER A 453 -23.93 -9.68 1.32
CA SER A 453 -24.88 -9.96 0.24
C SER A 453 -24.19 -10.53 -1.00
N GLN A 454 -23.04 -9.97 -1.39
CA GLN A 454 -22.27 -10.43 -2.56
C GLN A 454 -21.68 -11.84 -2.37
N SER A 455 -21.26 -12.18 -1.15
CA SER A 455 -20.75 -13.53 -0.81
C SER A 455 -21.82 -14.61 -0.96
N GLN A 456 -23.06 -14.33 -0.54
CA GLN A 456 -24.17 -15.29 -0.65
C GLN A 456 -24.58 -15.58 -2.11
N TYR A 457 -24.54 -14.59 -3.00
CA TYR A 457 -24.79 -14.82 -4.43
C TYR A 457 -23.68 -15.63 -5.11
N GLY A 458 -22.44 -15.52 -4.64
CA GLY A 458 -21.30 -16.30 -5.17
C GLY A 458 -21.32 -17.78 -4.79
N GLN A 459 -22.05 -18.19 -3.75
CA GLN A 459 -22.20 -19.60 -3.36
C GLN A 459 -23.37 -20.33 -4.04
N VAL A 460 -24.35 -19.61 -4.60
CA VAL A 460 -25.52 -20.22 -5.26
C VAL A 460 -25.23 -20.57 -6.73
N GLN A 461 -24.12 -20.07 -7.31
CA GLN A 461 -23.70 -20.35 -8.68
C GLN A 461 -22.42 -21.21 -8.79
N GLY A 462 -21.91 -21.74 -7.66
CA GLY A 462 -20.68 -22.54 -7.59
C GLY A 462 -20.92 -24.04 -7.58
#